data_AF-A0A2V3II14-F1
#
_entry.id   AF-A0A2V3II14-F1
#
_cell.length_a   1.000
_cell.length_b   1.000
_cell.length_c   1.000
_cell.angle_alpha   90.00
_cell.angle_beta   90.00
_cell.angle_gamma   90.00
#
_symmetry.space_group_name_H-M   'P 1'
#
loop_
_entity.id
_entity.type
_entity.pdbx_description
1 polymer ?
#
loop_
_entity_poly.entity_id
_entity_poly.type
_entity_poly.pdbx_seq_one_letter_code
_entity_poly.pdbx_strand_id
1 'polypeptide(L)'
;MRLLTHNMLHCPRTKAYPLQLVASTCDDVQVPFSEAFIRRMLPRIQWEVFREAAAQFPDEDMLAKLPESTPQPDTLDEPTLKAIHRALLEWHVVDGTLKAENGSEYAVKNGIPNLVITEVRKESGGADDANSGDAAMDVDDKGQ
;
A
#
# COMPACT_ATOMS: atom_id res chain seq x y z
N MET A 1 -11.60 -3.17 0.57
CA MET A 1 -10.59 -4.02 -0.06
C MET A 1 -10.22 -5.15 0.88
N ARG A 2 -10.44 -6.41 0.48
CA ARG A 2 -10.09 -7.59 1.28
C ARG A 2 -8.58 -7.81 1.27
N LEU A 3 -8.03 -8.46 2.30
CA LEU A 3 -6.61 -8.78 2.34
C LEU A 3 -6.17 -9.72 1.22
N LEU A 4 -7.08 -10.59 0.74
CA LEU A 4 -6.80 -11.39 -0.45
C LEU A 4 -6.42 -10.54 -1.66
N THR A 5 -7.15 -9.43 -1.88
CA THR A 5 -6.87 -8.51 -2.97
C THR A 5 -5.52 -7.84 -2.74
N HIS A 6 -5.31 -7.27 -1.55
CA HIS A 6 -4.04 -6.61 -1.17
C HIS A 6 -2.81 -7.50 -1.43
N ASN A 7 -2.87 -8.76 -1.03
CA ASN A 7 -1.78 -9.72 -1.16
C ASN A 7 -1.42 -10.06 -2.62
N MET A 8 -2.29 -9.71 -3.58
CA MET A 8 -2.06 -9.88 -5.02
C MET A 8 -1.66 -8.57 -5.72
N LEU A 9 -1.74 -7.42 -5.05
CA LEU A 9 -1.45 -6.13 -5.66
C LEU A 9 0.05 -5.87 -5.75
N HIS A 10 0.48 -5.47 -6.94
CA HIS A 10 1.82 -4.97 -7.20
C HIS A 10 1.74 -3.48 -7.53
N CYS A 11 2.81 -2.74 -7.27
CA CYS A 11 2.92 -1.35 -7.69
C CYS A 11 2.67 -1.25 -9.20
N PRO A 12 1.64 -0.50 -9.66
CA PRO A 12 1.33 -0.41 -11.08
C PRO A 12 2.48 0.16 -11.90
N ARG A 13 3.27 1.08 -11.31
CA ARG A 13 4.41 1.76 -11.93
C ARG A 13 5.67 0.90 -12.01
N THR A 14 6.09 0.29 -10.90
CA THR A 14 7.40 -0.40 -10.80
C THR A 14 7.29 -1.92 -10.80
N LYS A 15 6.07 -2.47 -10.68
CA LYS A 15 5.80 -3.89 -10.43
C LYS A 15 6.41 -4.42 -9.12
N ALA A 16 6.86 -3.53 -8.23
CA ALA A 16 7.35 -3.90 -6.91
C ALA A 16 6.23 -4.49 -6.04
N TYR A 17 6.62 -5.41 -5.16
CA TYR A 17 5.78 -6.07 -4.18
C TYR A 17 6.58 -6.20 -2.86
N PRO A 18 5.96 -6.06 -1.68
CA PRO A 18 4.55 -5.73 -1.45
C PRO A 18 4.24 -4.23 -1.55
N LEU A 19 2.94 -3.90 -1.60
CA LEU A 19 2.48 -2.56 -1.25
C LEU A 19 2.17 -2.52 0.26
N GLN A 20 2.86 -1.66 1.02
CA GLN A 20 2.62 -1.52 2.46
C GLN A 20 1.24 -0.93 2.70
N LEU A 21 0.42 -1.64 3.49
CA LEU A 21 -0.92 -1.19 3.85
C LEU A 21 -0.87 -0.31 5.10
N VAL A 22 -1.51 0.86 5.01
CA VAL A 22 -1.85 1.70 6.16
C VAL A 22 -3.36 1.86 6.17
N ALA A 23 -4.04 1.10 7.03
CA ALA A 23 -5.50 1.13 7.11
C ALA A 23 -5.96 2.32 7.98
N SER A 24 -7.04 2.99 7.57
CA SER A 24 -7.65 4.09 8.34
C SER A 24 -9.04 3.73 8.83
N THR A 25 -9.84 3.05 8.00
CA THR A 25 -11.16 2.56 8.37
C THR A 25 -11.31 1.15 7.84
N CYS A 26 -11.80 0.26 8.69
CA CYS A 26 -11.94 -1.17 8.42
C CYS A 26 -13.36 -1.60 8.77
N ASP A 27 -13.85 -2.62 8.07
CA ASP A 27 -15.18 -3.18 8.30
C ASP A 27 -15.15 -4.71 8.22
N ASP A 28 -16.03 -5.35 8.97
CA ASP A 28 -16.17 -6.81 9.11
C ASP A 28 -17.46 -7.25 8.40
N VAL A 29 -17.30 -7.96 7.28
CA VAL A 29 -18.41 -8.47 6.49
C VAL A 29 -18.30 -9.98 6.40
N GLN A 30 -19.19 -10.65 7.13
CA GLN A 30 -19.29 -12.10 7.18
C GLN A 30 -19.50 -12.70 5.78
N VAL A 31 -18.76 -13.77 5.48
CA VAL A 31 -18.84 -14.49 4.22
C VAL A 31 -18.89 -15.99 4.51
N PRO A 32 -19.70 -16.78 3.76
CA PRO A 32 -19.74 -18.22 3.95
C PRO A 32 -18.35 -18.86 3.91
N PHE A 33 -18.02 -19.60 4.96
CA PHE A 33 -16.76 -20.32 5.07
C PHE A 33 -16.65 -21.41 3.99
N SER A 34 -15.51 -21.44 3.30
CA SER A 34 -15.18 -22.49 2.33
C SER A 34 -13.76 -22.99 2.56
N GLU A 35 -13.63 -24.13 3.22
CA GLU A 35 -12.35 -24.77 3.48
C GLU A 35 -11.55 -25.02 2.19
N ALA A 36 -12.20 -25.59 1.16
CA ALA A 36 -11.57 -25.88 -0.12
C ALA A 36 -11.01 -24.62 -0.79
N PHE A 37 -11.68 -23.47 -0.63
CA PHE A 37 -11.19 -22.20 -1.15
C PHE A 37 -9.91 -21.76 -0.41
N ILE A 38 -9.92 -21.78 0.93
CA ILE A 38 -8.77 -21.37 1.74
C ILE A 38 -7.56 -22.25 1.45
N ARG A 39 -7.71 -23.58 1.50
CA ARG A 39 -6.61 -24.52 1.21
C ARG A 39 -6.01 -24.29 -0.19
N ARG A 40 -6.85 -24.03 -1.19
CA ARG A 40 -6.39 -23.73 -2.56
C ARG A 40 -5.70 -22.37 -2.70
N MET A 41 -6.08 -21.39 -1.89
CA MET A 41 -5.51 -20.04 -1.94
C MET A 41 -4.19 -19.93 -1.20
N LEU A 42 -4.01 -20.66 -0.09
CA LEU A 42 -2.82 -20.59 0.76
C LEU A 42 -1.47 -20.64 0.01
N PRO A 43 -1.25 -21.53 -0.99
CA PRO A 43 0.00 -21.55 -1.75
C PRO A 43 0.30 -20.27 -2.54
N ARG A 44 -0.70 -19.40 -2.75
CA ARG A 44 -0.58 -18.13 -3.48
C ARG A 44 -0.47 -16.93 -2.54
N ILE A 45 -0.60 -17.15 -1.24
CA ILE A 45 -0.55 -16.06 -0.25
C ILE A 45 0.90 -15.87 0.19
N GLN A 46 1.39 -14.64 0.04
CA GLN A 46 2.62 -14.21 0.68
C GLN A 46 2.31 -13.98 2.16
N TRP A 47 2.66 -14.97 2.98
CA TRP A 47 2.19 -15.09 4.36
C TRP A 47 2.61 -13.93 5.25
N GLU A 48 3.88 -13.52 5.22
CA GLU A 48 4.38 -12.42 6.04
C GLU A 48 3.64 -11.11 5.74
N VAL A 49 3.46 -10.79 4.46
CA VAL A 49 2.71 -9.60 4.02
C VAL A 49 1.24 -9.66 4.45
N PHE A 50 0.65 -10.85 4.40
CA PHE A 50 -0.71 -11.06 4.88
C PHE A 50 -0.82 -10.83 6.40
N ARG A 51 0.14 -11.36 7.20
CA ARG A 51 0.16 -11.14 8.65
C ARG A 51 0.37 -9.68 9.02
N GLU A 52 1.30 -8.99 8.35
CA GLU A 52 1.54 -7.56 8.52
C GLU A 52 0.29 -6.73 8.22
N ALA A 53 -0.41 -7.05 7.13
CA ALA A 53 -1.65 -6.38 6.77
C ALA A 53 -2.79 -6.70 7.75
N ALA A 54 -2.86 -7.93 8.26
CA ALA A 54 -3.81 -8.34 9.28
C ALA A 54 -3.60 -7.56 10.60
N ALA A 55 -2.35 -7.26 10.96
CA ALA A 55 -2.06 -6.45 12.16
C ALA A 55 -2.62 -5.01 12.11
N GLN A 56 -3.08 -4.53 10.94
CA GLN A 56 -3.73 -3.23 10.79
C GLN A 56 -5.22 -3.22 11.18
N PHE A 57 -5.83 -4.39 11.40
CA PHE A 57 -7.24 -4.48 11.78
C PHE A 57 -7.40 -4.37 13.30
N PRO A 58 -8.54 -3.83 13.78
CA PRO A 58 -8.77 -3.61 15.22
C PRO A 58 -9.06 -4.90 16.03
N ASP A 59 -9.07 -6.07 15.39
CA ASP A 59 -9.28 -7.37 16.05
C ASP A 59 -7.94 -7.87 16.64
N GLU A 60 -7.67 -7.51 17.90
CA GLU A 60 -6.40 -7.79 18.60
C GLU A 60 -6.07 -9.30 18.65
N ASP A 61 -7.10 -10.15 18.74
CA ASP A 61 -6.93 -11.60 18.78
C ASP A 61 -6.63 -12.21 17.40
N MET A 62 -6.91 -11.49 16.31
CA MET A 62 -6.84 -12.05 14.98
C MET A 62 -5.43 -12.50 14.63
N LEU A 63 -4.41 -11.68 14.93
CA LEU A 63 -3.02 -12.05 14.65
C LEU A 63 -2.55 -13.24 15.49
N ALA A 64 -3.03 -13.36 16.74
CA ALA A 64 -2.72 -14.48 17.62
C ALA A 64 -3.36 -15.81 17.17
N LYS A 65 -4.50 -15.74 16.47
CA LYS A 65 -5.18 -16.91 15.88
C LYS A 65 -4.59 -17.34 14.54
N LEU A 66 -3.66 -16.57 13.97
CA LEU A 66 -2.98 -16.91 12.73
C LEU A 66 -1.63 -17.60 13.01
N PRO A 67 -1.26 -18.63 12.22
CA PRO A 67 0.06 -19.25 12.29
C PRO A 67 1.21 -18.24 12.18
N GLU A 68 2.26 -18.44 12.98
CA GLU A 68 3.43 -17.55 12.96
C GLU A 68 4.24 -17.66 11.67
N SER A 69 4.30 -18.85 11.09
CA SER A 69 5.01 -19.14 9.85
C SER A 69 4.05 -19.60 8.77
N THR A 70 4.52 -19.59 7.51
CA THR A 70 3.71 -20.02 6.36
C THR A 70 3.18 -21.44 6.59
N PRO A 71 1.85 -21.64 6.69
CA PRO A 71 1.30 -22.94 6.99
C PRO A 71 1.29 -23.86 5.77
N GLN A 72 1.39 -25.17 6.00
CA GLN A 72 1.12 -26.16 4.96
C GLN A 72 -0.39 -26.36 4.81
N PRO A 73 -0.96 -26.19 3.61
CA PRO A 73 -2.41 -26.21 3.44
C PRO A 73 -3.08 -27.49 3.94
N ASP A 74 -2.44 -28.65 3.83
CA ASP A 74 -3.03 -29.96 4.17
C ASP A 74 -2.96 -30.29 5.66
N THR A 75 -2.12 -29.58 6.43
CA THR A 75 -1.90 -29.86 7.86
C THR A 75 -2.76 -29.01 8.78
N LEU A 76 -3.52 -28.06 8.23
CA LEU A 76 -4.33 -27.13 9.01
C LEU A 76 -5.64 -27.76 9.49
N ASP A 77 -5.96 -27.49 10.75
CA ASP A 77 -7.24 -27.81 11.37
C ASP A 77 -8.32 -26.76 11.03
N GLU A 78 -9.59 -27.13 11.22
CA GLU A 78 -10.72 -26.28 10.90
C GLU A 78 -10.72 -24.92 11.64
N PRO A 79 -10.37 -24.85 12.94
CA PRO A 79 -10.25 -23.57 13.65
C PRO A 79 -9.24 -22.61 13.01
N THR A 80 -8.05 -23.10 12.63
CA THR A 80 -7.04 -22.28 11.97
C THR A 80 -7.53 -21.82 10.59
N LEU A 81 -8.18 -22.69 9.83
CA LEU A 81 -8.75 -22.33 8.53
C LEU A 81 -9.83 -21.25 8.64
N LYS A 82 -10.65 -21.29 9.70
CA LYS A 82 -11.64 -20.24 9.99
C LYS A 82 -10.98 -18.92 10.37
N ALA A 83 -9.91 -18.94 11.17
CA ALA A 83 -9.15 -17.74 11.49
C ALA A 83 -8.55 -17.10 10.23
N ILE A 84 -7.97 -17.92 9.35
CA ILE A 84 -7.43 -17.47 8.05
C ILE A 84 -8.55 -16.91 7.18
N HIS A 85 -9.69 -17.61 7.07
CA HIS A 85 -10.85 -17.13 6.31
C HIS A 85 -11.32 -15.75 6.79
N ARG A 86 -11.49 -15.59 8.11
CA ARG A 86 -11.91 -14.32 8.72
C ARG A 86 -10.98 -13.18 8.35
N ALA A 87 -9.67 -13.35 8.58
CA ALA A 87 -8.67 -12.33 8.27
C ALA A 87 -8.57 -12.04 6.76
N LEU A 88 -8.60 -13.08 5.92
CA LEU A 88 -8.35 -12.98 4.49
C LEU A 88 -9.55 -12.42 3.72
N LEU A 89 -10.77 -12.73 4.17
CA LEU A 89 -12.00 -12.48 3.43
C LEU A 89 -13.00 -11.60 4.19
N GLU A 90 -13.22 -11.80 5.49
CA GLU A 90 -14.30 -11.08 6.19
C GLU A 90 -13.91 -9.65 6.54
N TRP A 91 -12.66 -9.46 6.93
CA TRP A 91 -12.12 -8.12 7.12
C TRP A 91 -11.76 -7.45 5.80
N HIS A 92 -12.11 -6.17 5.71
CA HIS A 92 -11.71 -5.34 4.59
C HIS A 92 -11.45 -3.89 4.98
N VAL A 93 -10.47 -3.30 4.29
CA VAL A 93 -10.14 -1.87 4.42
C VAL A 93 -11.18 -1.07 3.64
N VAL A 94 -11.92 -0.19 4.31
CA VAL A 94 -12.85 0.76 3.68
C VAL A 94 -12.07 1.97 3.18
N ASP A 95 -11.24 2.56 4.03
CA ASP A 95 -10.38 3.69 3.70
C ASP A 95 -8.96 3.46 4.21
N GLY A 96 -7.96 3.89 3.43
CA GLY A 96 -6.55 3.74 3.77
C GLY A 96 -5.63 4.08 2.62
N THR A 97 -4.35 3.74 2.76
CA THR A 97 -3.32 4.01 1.76
C THR A 97 -2.45 2.79 1.55
N LEU A 98 -2.10 2.52 0.29
CA LEU A 98 -1.09 1.55 -0.11
C LEU A 98 0.17 2.30 -0.52
N LYS A 99 1.30 1.99 0.11
CA LYS A 99 2.59 2.64 -0.14
C LYS A 99 3.54 1.69 -0.85
N ALA A 100 4.17 2.15 -1.92
CA ALA A 100 5.25 1.44 -2.60
C ALA A 100 6.60 1.94 -2.09
N GLU A 101 7.64 1.10 -2.21
CA GLU A 101 9.01 1.43 -1.79
C GLU A 101 9.59 2.66 -2.51
N ASN A 102 9.13 2.95 -3.73
CA ASN A 102 9.56 4.11 -4.51
C ASN A 102 8.89 5.44 -4.07
N GLY A 103 8.13 5.42 -2.96
CA GLY A 103 7.39 6.58 -2.43
C GLY A 103 6.05 6.86 -3.11
N SER A 104 5.61 6.03 -4.08
CA SER A 104 4.26 6.17 -4.65
C SER A 104 3.21 5.73 -3.63
N GLU A 105 2.14 6.51 -3.51
CA GLU A 105 1.00 6.21 -2.64
C GLU A 105 -0.28 6.05 -3.46
N TYR A 106 -1.10 5.08 -3.06
CA TYR A 106 -2.36 4.76 -3.71
C TYR A 106 -3.48 4.73 -2.68
N ALA A 107 -4.46 5.60 -2.81
CA ALA A 107 -5.58 5.69 -1.88
C ALA A 107 -6.53 4.50 -2.06
N VAL A 108 -6.99 3.93 -0.95
CA VAL A 108 -8.15 3.03 -0.89
C VAL A 108 -9.33 3.89 -0.42
N LYS A 109 -10.40 3.93 -1.21
CA LYS A 109 -11.64 4.66 -0.86
C LYS A 109 -12.85 3.79 -1.10
N ASN A 110 -13.79 3.76 -0.16
CA ASN A 110 -14.98 2.91 -0.24
C ASN A 110 -14.64 1.44 -0.58
N GLY A 111 -13.51 0.96 -0.05
CA GLY A 111 -12.99 -0.36 -0.28
C GLY A 111 -12.37 -0.61 -1.65
N ILE A 112 -12.21 0.40 -2.50
CA ILE A 112 -11.65 0.31 -3.84
C ILE A 112 -10.26 0.96 -3.86
N PRO A 113 -9.18 0.19 -4.16
CA PRO A 113 -7.85 0.75 -4.34
C PRO A 113 -7.75 1.51 -5.66
N ASN A 114 -7.34 2.78 -5.63
CA ASN A 114 -7.07 3.59 -6.81
C ASN A 114 -5.61 3.44 -7.23
N LEU A 115 -5.35 2.57 -8.21
CA LEU A 115 -4.02 2.28 -8.75
C LEU A 115 -3.74 3.02 -10.08
N VAL A 116 -4.47 4.10 -10.37
CA VAL A 116 -4.26 4.89 -11.58
C VAL A 116 -2.96 5.69 -11.46
N ILE A 117 -2.13 5.60 -12.49
CA ILE A 117 -0.88 6.36 -12.57
C ILE A 117 -1.21 7.73 -13.18
N THR A 118 -1.27 8.76 -12.35
CA THR A 118 -1.27 10.14 -12.85
C THR A 118 0.17 10.56 -13.12
N GLU A 119 0.42 11.09 -14.31
CA GLU A 119 1.68 11.73 -14.68
C GLU A 119 1.85 12.95 -13.76
N VAL A 120 2.73 12.89 -12.75
CA VAL A 120 3.12 14.10 -12.02
C VAL A 120 3.97 14.90 -13.01
N ARG A 121 3.37 15.94 -13.61
CA ARG A 121 4.11 16.93 -14.39
C ARG A 121 5.26 17.41 -13.50
N LYS A 122 6.50 17.08 -13.85
CA LYS A 122 7.65 17.75 -13.26
C LYS A 122 7.46 19.22 -13.59
N GLU A 123 7.13 20.04 -12.59
CA GLU A 123 7.43 21.46 -12.68
C GLU A 123 8.95 21.56 -12.69
N SER A 124 9.53 21.49 -13.88
CA SER A 124 10.85 22.05 -14.13
C SER A 124 10.70 23.56 -13.94
N GLY A 125 10.96 24.02 -12.71
CA GLY A 125 11.26 25.42 -12.45
C GLY A 125 12.56 25.79 -13.14
N GLY A 126 12.48 26.00 -14.45
CA GLY A 126 13.51 26.70 -15.22
C GLY A 126 13.27 28.19 -15.07
N ALA A 127 14.13 28.84 -14.30
CA ALA A 127 14.46 30.23 -14.51
C ALA A 127 15.97 30.27 -14.72
N ASP A 128 16.35 29.99 -15.97
CA ASP A 128 17.71 30.15 -16.46
C ASP A 128 18.10 31.63 -16.44
N ASP A 129 19.36 31.83 -16.12
CA ASP A 129 20.10 33.07 -16.06
C ASP A 129 19.98 33.93 -17.32
N ALA A 130 19.79 35.24 -17.14
CA ALA A 130 20.13 36.26 -18.13
C ALA A 130 21.21 37.19 -17.56
N ASN A 131 22.41 36.91 -18.04
CA ASN A 131 23.70 37.59 -17.93
C ASN A 131 23.71 39.07 -18.40
N SER A 132 24.78 39.78 -18.00
CA SER A 132 25.41 40.99 -18.56
C SER A 132 24.94 42.36 -18.03
N GLY A 133 25.81 43.29 -17.64
CA GLY A 133 27.25 43.38 -17.87
C GLY A 133 27.97 44.32 -16.89
N ASP A 134 29.19 43.93 -16.60
CA ASP A 134 30.26 44.75 -16.03
C ASP A 134 30.88 45.59 -17.16
N ALA A 135 30.90 46.92 -17.04
CA ALA A 135 31.80 47.81 -17.78
C ALA A 135 31.81 49.24 -17.18
N ALA A 136 33.02 49.69 -16.86
CA ALA A 136 33.46 50.96 -16.31
C ALA A 136 32.97 52.24 -17.02
N MET A 137 32.98 53.38 -16.30
CA MET A 137 33.82 54.55 -16.61
C MET A 137 33.58 55.70 -15.59
N ASP A 138 34.66 56.12 -14.91
CA ASP A 138 34.84 57.45 -14.32
C ASP A 138 34.65 58.56 -15.36
N VAL A 139 33.97 59.66 -15.01
CA VAL A 139 34.39 61.05 -15.30
C VAL A 139 33.71 62.02 -14.30
N ASP A 140 34.55 62.85 -13.67
CA ASP A 140 34.25 64.06 -12.90
C ASP A 140 33.21 65.02 -13.53
N ASP A 141 32.40 65.72 -12.72
CA ASP A 141 32.20 67.16 -12.96
C ASP A 141 31.79 67.92 -11.68
N LYS A 142 32.33 69.14 -11.57
CA LYS A 142 32.23 70.07 -10.46
C LYS A 142 30.91 70.84 -10.45
N GLY A 143 30.50 71.25 -9.25
CA GLY A 143 30.00 72.62 -9.03
C GLY A 143 28.54 72.74 -8.63
N GLN A 144 28.29 72.86 -7.33
CA GLN A 144 27.98 74.13 -6.66
C GLN A 144 28.08 73.97 -5.14
#